data_AF-A0A345HYY4-F1
#
_entry.id   AF-A0A345HYY4-F1
#
_cell.length_a   1.000
_cell.length_b   1.000
_cell.length_c   1.000
_cell.angle_alpha   90.00
_cell.angle_beta   90.00
_cell.angle_gamma   90.00
#
_symmetry.space_group_name_H-M   'P 1'
#
loop_
_entity.id
_entity.type
_entity.pdbx_description
1 polymer ?
#
loop_
_entity_poly.entity_id
_entity_poly.type
_entity_poly.pdbx_seq_one_letter_code
_entity_poly.pdbx_strand_id
1 'polypeptide(L)'
;MDPLTFDYENLHLRVDRGVFELFPLDGIEYGFRVPLRWLGALVLYKKPDRPGELILGVVRDPDTVLYGTDRLAFRYRNTQAVRVPPGDEPLFRAYFTEVAALAGRRVL
;
A
#
# COMPACT_ATOMS: atom_id res chain seq x y z
N MET A 1 -17.58 10.72 6.88
CA MET A 1 -16.42 10.97 6.00
C MET A 1 -16.54 10.02 4.84
N ASP A 2 -16.30 10.51 3.64
CA ASP A 2 -16.28 9.67 2.44
C ASP A 2 -15.05 8.76 2.48
N PRO A 3 -15.11 7.56 1.87
CA PRO A 3 -13.96 6.69 1.75
C PRO A 3 -12.81 7.40 1.02
N LEU A 4 -11.58 7.25 1.52
CA LEU A 4 -10.40 7.66 0.78
C LEU A 4 -10.11 6.60 -0.29
N THR A 5 -10.01 6.99 -1.55
CA THR A 5 -9.81 6.06 -2.66
C THR A 5 -8.59 6.43 -3.50
N PHE A 6 -7.98 5.44 -4.13
CA PHE A 6 -6.91 5.64 -5.09
C PHE A 6 -6.99 4.58 -6.18
N ASP A 7 -7.09 5.06 -7.42
CA ASP A 7 -7.14 4.24 -8.62
C ASP A 7 -5.83 4.36 -9.37
N TYR A 8 -5.25 3.23 -9.75
CA TYR A 8 -4.04 3.17 -10.55
C TYR A 8 -4.06 1.94 -11.45
N GLU A 9 -4.03 2.14 -12.77
CA GLU A 9 -4.19 1.06 -13.75
C GLU A 9 -5.43 0.20 -13.43
N ASN A 10 -5.21 -1.04 -13.01
CA ASN A 10 -6.22 -2.02 -12.65
C ASN A 10 -6.38 -2.23 -11.14
N LEU A 11 -5.91 -1.27 -10.34
CA LEU A 11 -5.93 -1.33 -8.89
C LEU A 11 -6.88 -0.27 -8.34
N HIS A 12 -7.87 -0.70 -7.57
CA HIS A 12 -8.68 0.18 -6.74
C HIS A 12 -8.32 -0.03 -5.27
N LEU A 13 -7.82 1.02 -4.62
CA LEU A 13 -7.54 1.05 -3.18
C LEU A 13 -8.59 1.88 -2.48
N ARG A 14 -9.02 1.44 -1.29
CA ARG A 14 -10.00 2.13 -0.48
C ARG A 14 -9.64 2.07 1.00
N VAL A 15 -9.80 3.17 1.71
CA VAL A 15 -9.83 3.22 3.17
C VAL A 15 -11.20 3.67 3.62
N ASP A 16 -11.88 2.81 4.38
CA ASP A 16 -13.18 3.10 4.95
C ASP A 16 -13.26 2.51 6.37
N ARG A 17 -13.79 3.30 7.31
CA ARG A 17 -13.99 2.92 8.73
C ARG A 17 -12.78 2.22 9.38
N GLY A 18 -11.56 2.69 9.09
CA GLY A 18 -10.31 2.16 9.67
C GLY A 18 -9.83 0.83 9.07
N VAL A 19 -10.38 0.44 7.92
CA VAL A 19 -9.97 -0.75 7.16
C VAL A 19 -9.43 -0.29 5.81
N PHE A 20 -8.26 -0.80 5.44
CA PHE A 20 -7.73 -0.71 4.09
C PHE A 20 -8.22 -1.91 3.28
N GLU A 21 -8.66 -1.64 2.06
CA GLU A 21 -9.20 -2.61 1.11
C GLU A 21 -8.52 -2.41 -0.24
N LEU A 22 -8.11 -3.52 -0.84
CA LEU A 22 -7.52 -3.58 -2.18
C LEU A 22 -8.40 -4.45 -3.06
N PHE A 23 -8.71 -3.93 -4.25
CA PHE A 23 -9.52 -4.59 -5.25
C PHE A 23 -8.75 -4.58 -6.59
N PRO A 24 -8.21 -5.73 -7.03
CA PRO A 24 -7.71 -5.87 -8.39
C PRO A 24 -8.91 -5.94 -9.35
N LEU A 25 -8.85 -5.18 -10.44
CA LEU A 25 -9.94 -5.04 -11.41
C LEU A 25 -9.85 -6.06 -12.57
N ASP A 26 -8.66 -6.64 -12.80
CA ASP A 26 -8.39 -7.48 -13.96
C ASP A 26 -8.43 -8.98 -13.69
N GLY A 27 -8.85 -9.42 -12.49
CA GLY A 27 -8.82 -10.84 -12.12
C GLY A 27 -9.69 -11.22 -10.94
N ILE A 28 -9.81 -12.54 -10.72
CA ILE A 28 -10.56 -13.15 -9.59
C ILE A 28 -9.68 -13.28 -8.34
N GLU A 29 -8.57 -12.53 -8.26
CA GLU A 29 -7.72 -12.56 -7.08
C GLU A 29 -8.50 -12.07 -5.86
N TYR A 30 -8.37 -12.79 -4.75
CA TYR A 30 -9.01 -12.41 -3.50
C TYR A 30 -8.53 -11.02 -3.09
N GLY A 31 -9.47 -10.07 -3.01
CA GLY A 31 -9.21 -8.74 -2.49
C GLY A 31 -8.53 -8.80 -1.12
N PHE A 32 -7.66 -7.85 -0.84
CA PHE A 32 -6.91 -7.80 0.42
C PHE A 32 -7.54 -6.78 1.35
N ARG A 33 -7.81 -7.18 2.59
CA ARG A 33 -8.38 -6.31 3.62
C ARG A 33 -7.58 -6.39 4.90
N VAL A 34 -7.27 -5.25 5.50
CA VAL A 34 -6.49 -5.18 6.74
C VAL A 34 -6.91 -3.97 7.57
N PRO A 35 -6.99 -4.08 8.91
CA PRO A 35 -7.13 -2.90 9.76
C PRO A 35 -5.95 -1.94 9.54
N LEU A 36 -6.24 -0.65 9.39
CA LEU A 36 -5.27 0.37 8.97
C LEU A 36 -4.00 0.41 9.86
N ARG A 37 -4.18 0.19 11.17
CA ARG A 37 -3.07 0.12 12.14
C ARG A 37 -2.03 -0.96 11.85
N TRP A 38 -2.39 -1.99 11.08
CA TRP A 38 -1.51 -3.11 10.74
C TRP A 38 -1.05 -3.08 9.29
N LEU A 39 -1.43 -2.07 8.51
CA LEU A 39 -1.04 -1.98 7.11
C LEU A 39 0.46 -1.67 6.97
N GLY A 40 1.14 -2.35 6.07
CA GLY A 40 2.44 -1.92 5.54
C GLY A 40 2.37 -1.78 4.03
N ALA A 41 3.13 -0.85 3.49
CA ALA A 41 3.20 -0.54 2.07
C ALA A 41 4.65 -0.23 1.67
N LEU A 42 5.06 -0.75 0.52
CA LEU A 42 6.39 -0.55 -0.04
C LEU A 42 6.32 -0.65 -1.55
N VAL A 43 6.92 0.30 -2.27
CA VAL A 43 7.29 0.09 -3.68
C VAL A 43 8.75 -0.36 -3.73
N LEU A 44 8.96 -1.63 -4.10
CA LEU A 44 10.30 -2.22 -4.12
C LEU A 44 10.93 -2.11 -5.51
N TYR A 45 11.91 -1.22 -5.64
CA TYR A 45 12.75 -1.09 -6.84
C TYR A 45 13.96 -2.02 -6.76
N LYS A 46 14.01 -3.04 -7.62
CA LYS A 46 15.19 -3.93 -7.74
C LYS A 46 16.32 -3.29 -8.57
N LYS A 47 16.00 -2.32 -9.43
CA LYS A 47 16.92 -1.55 -10.28
C LYS A 47 16.38 -0.12 -10.44
N PRO A 48 17.23 0.93 -10.54
CA PRO A 48 16.80 2.34 -10.55
C PRO A 48 15.80 2.68 -11.67
N ASP A 49 16.05 2.20 -12.90
CA ASP A 49 15.24 2.58 -14.07
C ASP A 49 14.20 1.53 -14.47
N ARG A 50 13.90 0.60 -13.55
CA ARG A 50 12.90 -0.44 -13.80
C ARG A 50 11.69 -0.20 -12.91
N PRO A 51 10.47 -0.45 -13.40
CA PRO A 51 9.29 -0.36 -12.57
C PRO A 51 9.45 -1.19 -11.29
N GLY A 52 9.10 -0.61 -10.15
CA GLY A 52 9.04 -1.26 -8.87
C GLY A 52 7.86 -2.21 -8.76
N GLU A 53 7.87 -3.00 -7.71
CA GLU A 53 6.80 -3.93 -7.34
C GLU A 53 6.08 -3.37 -6.12
N LEU A 54 4.76 -3.16 -6.22
CA LEU A 54 3.96 -2.73 -5.08
C LEU A 54 3.72 -3.92 -4.13
N ILE A 55 4.16 -3.75 -2.89
CA ILE A 55 4.00 -4.71 -1.81
C ILE A 55 3.10 -4.07 -0.76
N LEU A 56 2.00 -4.73 -0.45
CA LEU A 56 1.09 -4.39 0.64
C LEU A 56 1.03 -5.54 1.62
N GLY A 57 0.64 -5.30 2.87
CA GLY A 57 0.57 -6.41 3.80
C GLY A 57 0.29 -6.05 5.24
N VAL A 58 0.48 -7.05 6.09
CA VAL A 58 0.31 -6.95 7.53
C VAL A 58 1.69 -6.82 8.17
N VAL A 59 1.95 -5.75 8.90
CA VAL A 59 3.20 -5.58 9.66
C VAL A 59 3.17 -6.32 11.00
N ARG A 60 4.35 -6.61 11.54
CA ARG A 60 4.52 -7.23 12.87
C ARG A 60 4.32 -6.25 14.01
N ASP A 61 4.65 -4.99 13.77
CA ASP A 61 4.62 -3.90 14.75
C ASP A 61 3.79 -2.73 14.16
N PRO A 62 2.67 -2.34 14.79
CA PRO A 62 1.81 -1.27 14.30
C PRO A 62 2.47 0.11 14.30
N ASP A 63 3.58 0.30 15.03
CA ASP A 63 4.32 1.57 15.08
C ASP A 63 5.34 1.71 13.93
N THR A 64 5.51 0.66 13.12
CA THR A 64 6.33 0.73 11.90
C THR A 64 5.79 1.80 10.95
N VAL A 65 6.67 2.40 10.14
CA VAL A 65 6.26 3.32 9.06
C VAL A 65 5.28 2.63 8.10
N LEU A 66 4.22 3.34 7.71
CA LEU A 66 3.17 2.75 6.88
C LEU A 66 3.64 2.59 5.43
N TYR A 67 4.38 3.56 4.91
CA TYR A 67 4.92 3.55 3.55
C TYR A 67 6.44 3.61 3.59
N GLY A 68 7.10 2.87 2.68
CA GLY A 68 8.52 2.57 2.80
C GLY A 68 8.81 1.53 3.88
N THR A 69 7.82 0.70 4.23
CA THR A 69 7.95 -0.36 5.24
C THR A 69 9.12 -1.28 4.90
N ASP A 70 10.00 -1.54 5.88
CA ASP A 70 11.06 -2.54 5.71
C ASP A 70 10.44 -3.89 5.32
N ARG A 71 10.97 -4.51 4.27
CA ARG A 71 10.48 -5.78 3.75
C ARG A 71 10.44 -6.90 4.80
N LEU A 72 11.30 -6.86 5.82
CA LEU A 72 11.36 -7.81 6.93
C LEU A 72 10.33 -7.52 8.04
N ALA A 73 9.79 -6.31 8.10
CA ALA A 73 8.76 -5.93 9.09
C ALA A 73 7.38 -6.55 8.77
N PHE A 74 7.19 -7.06 7.56
CA PHE A 74 5.96 -7.75 7.19
C PHE A 74 5.84 -9.14 7.86
N ARG A 75 4.67 -9.40 8.42
CA ARG A 75 4.22 -10.73 8.82
C ARG A 75 3.65 -11.49 7.63
N TYR A 76 2.85 -10.80 6.82
CA TYR A 76 2.25 -11.30 5.59
C TYR A 76 2.37 -10.21 4.51
N ARG A 77 2.66 -10.62 3.28
CA ARG A 77 2.79 -9.73 2.12
C ARG A 77 1.84 -10.19 1.03
N ASN A 78 1.07 -9.26 0.52
CA ASN A 78 0.40 -9.35 -0.74
C ASN A 78 1.19 -8.54 -1.77
N THR A 79 1.74 -9.24 -2.75
CA THR A 79 2.45 -8.64 -3.86
C THR A 79 1.49 -8.51 -5.02
N GLN A 80 1.32 -7.29 -5.54
CA GLN A 80 0.43 -7.03 -6.65
C GLN A 80 1.17 -7.10 -7.98
N ALA A 81 0.47 -7.51 -9.04
CA ALA A 81 1.02 -7.52 -10.39
C ALA A 81 1.34 -6.11 -10.92
N VAL A 82 0.79 -5.06 -10.28
CA VAL A 82 1.03 -3.66 -10.63
C VAL A 82 2.52 -3.33 -10.56
N ARG A 83 3.02 -2.81 -11.68
CA ARG A 83 4.39 -2.32 -11.81
C ARG A 83 4.35 -0.81 -11.70
N VAL A 84 5.14 -0.25 -10.79
CA VAL A 84 5.15 1.20 -10.53
C VAL A 84 6.38 1.80 -11.18
N PRO A 85 6.27 2.56 -12.28
CA PRO A 85 7.39 3.32 -12.82
C PRO A 85 7.98 4.27 -11.76
N PRO A 86 9.31 4.51 -11.74
CA PRO A 86 9.93 5.42 -10.77
C PRO A 86 9.28 6.82 -10.72
N GLY A 87 8.80 7.33 -11.86
CA GLY A 87 8.11 8.62 -11.95
C GLY A 87 6.75 8.67 -11.26
N ASP A 88 6.12 7.51 -11.02
CA ASP A 88 4.79 7.40 -10.42
C ASP A 88 4.84 7.09 -8.91
N GLU A 89 6.02 6.75 -8.36
CA GLU A 89 6.23 6.58 -6.92
C GLU A 89 5.65 7.72 -6.06
N PRO A 90 5.79 9.01 -6.45
CA PRO A 90 5.24 10.11 -5.68
C PRO A 90 3.72 10.05 -5.52
N LEU A 91 2.99 9.44 -6.46
CA LEU A 91 1.53 9.26 -6.35
C LEU A 91 1.18 8.30 -5.20
N PHE A 92 1.91 7.18 -5.12
CA PHE A 92 1.76 6.21 -4.03
C PHE A 92 2.18 6.82 -2.68
N ARG A 93 3.29 7.56 -2.66
CA ARG A 93 3.76 8.28 -1.48
C ARG A 93 2.72 9.27 -0.96
N ALA A 94 2.12 10.08 -1.84
CA ALA A 94 1.08 11.04 -1.47
C ALA A 94 -0.14 10.33 -0.88
N TYR A 95 -0.67 9.33 -1.58
CA TYR A 95 -1.80 8.54 -1.10
C TYR A 95 -1.52 7.90 0.27
N PHE A 96 -0.41 7.16 0.40
CA PHE A 96 -0.11 6.50 1.67
C PHE A 96 0.27 7.46 2.80
N THR A 97 0.59 8.72 2.48
CA THR A 97 0.73 9.77 3.50
C THR A 97 -0.60 10.10 4.14
N GLU A 98 -1.67 10.24 3.35
CA GLU A 98 -3.02 10.43 3.88
C GLU A 98 -3.49 9.22 4.67
N VAL A 99 -3.24 8.02 4.16
CA VAL A 99 -3.53 6.74 4.84
C VAL A 99 -2.81 6.67 6.20
N ALA A 100 -1.54 7.08 6.27
CA ALA A 100 -0.79 7.10 7.52
C ALA A 100 -1.34 8.11 8.52
N ALA A 101 -1.75 9.30 8.05
CA ALA A 101 -2.41 10.29 8.89
C ALA A 101 -3.72 9.75 9.50
N LEU A 102 -4.55 9.06 8.71
CA LEU A 102 -5.75 8.37 9.19
C LEU A 102 -5.44 7.25 10.20
N ALA A 103 -4.26 6.64 10.11
CA ALA A 103 -3.79 5.60 11.02
C ALA A 103 -3.12 6.15 12.29
N GLY A 104 -2.84 7.46 12.36
CA GLY A 104 -2.01 8.06 13.40
C GLY A 104 -0.54 7.64 13.32
N ARG A 105 -0.03 7.28 12.13
CA ARG A 105 1.32 6.74 11.90
C ARG A 105 2.20 7.71 11.11
N ARG A 106 3.52 7.54 11.24
CA ARG A 106 4.52 8.32 10.51
C ARG A 106 4.77 7.75 9.10
N VAL A 107 5.19 8.62 8.20
CA VAL A 107 5.66 8.31 6.84
C VAL A 107 7.14 8.69 6.75
N LEU A 108 7.93 7.93 5.98
CA LEU A 108 9.31 8.27 5.61
C LEU A 108 9.36 8.91 4.23
#